data_AF-A0A5J4T9X9-F1
#
_entry.id   AF-A0A5J4T9X9-F1
#
_cell.length_a   1.000
_cell.length_b   1.000
_cell.length_c   1.000
_cell.angle_alpha   90.00
_cell.angle_beta   90.00
_cell.angle_gamma   90.00
#
_symmetry.space_group_name_H-M   'P 1'
#
loop_
_entity.id
_entity.type
_entity.pdbx_description
1 polymer ?
#
loop_
_entity_poly.entity_id
_entity_poly.type
_entity_poly.pdbx_seq_one_letter_code
_entity_poly.pdbx_strand_id
1 'polypeptide(L)'
;ANLQFDNKFEQFDDSYKDGVVLFVGLKSGSNIIREYTVYHRGRTIDGSLQNDATTESFIYNTIKPKSEKNNRKHIHSLYENIHKFDTSACGTYITMREIEEAIGQQTNVPYLMPVRFRISVPLDDLLIFSAFTDYPNGMFGDLKIKFKINPNAFVFAQVNPTVSLAKYYTMNKDELLSSGQQKLMDIDLFFRNWSLTFQYTKQFTQLGCTADLITSIRTEQLTPSGLKNLVCDIAPVTISIKNYVVTEVTANMAGCKMYYLFRESMLLKYVIDNLWKKLPRYAYEYY
;
A
#
# COMPACT_ATOMS: atom_id res chain seq x y z
N ALA A 1 0.46 5.32 -10.00
CA ALA A 1 1.48 6.33 -9.64
C ALA A 1 2.73 6.04 -10.45
N ASN A 2 3.49 7.06 -10.83
CA ASN A 2 4.81 6.87 -11.43
C ASN A 2 5.87 7.04 -10.34
N LEU A 3 6.44 5.92 -9.91
CA LEU A 3 7.54 5.91 -8.96
C LEU A 3 8.82 6.40 -9.64
N GLN A 4 9.65 7.10 -8.88
CA GLN A 4 10.98 7.51 -9.29
C GLN A 4 12.01 6.83 -8.40
N PHE A 5 13.04 6.24 -9.01
CA PHE A 5 14.18 5.66 -8.32
C PHE A 5 15.44 6.44 -8.70
N ASP A 6 16.27 6.81 -7.72
CA ASP A 6 17.57 7.44 -7.96
C ASP A 6 18.67 6.44 -8.33
N ASN A 7 18.43 5.14 -8.08
CA ASN A 7 19.38 4.06 -8.32
C ASN A 7 18.67 2.82 -8.94
N LYS A 8 19.46 1.91 -9.53
CA LYS A 8 18.97 0.68 -10.19
C LYS A 8 19.11 -0.54 -9.27
N PHE A 9 18.32 -1.57 -9.57
CA PHE A 9 18.32 -2.88 -8.90
C PHE A 9 18.78 -3.97 -9.89
N GLU A 10 19.99 -3.85 -10.45
CA GLU A 10 20.40 -4.60 -11.67
C GLU A 10 21.16 -5.92 -11.42
N GLN A 11 21.42 -6.30 -10.17
CA GLN A 11 22.32 -7.43 -9.87
C GLN A 11 21.67 -8.53 -9.03
N PHE A 12 20.37 -8.72 -9.18
CA PHE A 12 19.72 -9.90 -8.65
C PHE A 12 19.93 -11.07 -9.61
N ASP A 13 20.34 -12.23 -9.11
CA ASP A 13 20.29 -13.46 -9.91
C ASP A 13 18.82 -13.79 -10.22
N ASP A 14 18.55 -14.34 -11.41
CA ASP A 14 17.19 -14.67 -11.88
C ASP A 14 16.42 -15.59 -10.92
N SER A 15 17.14 -16.41 -10.15
CA SER A 15 16.59 -17.29 -9.11
C SER A 15 15.91 -16.53 -7.97
N TYR A 16 16.25 -15.26 -7.74
CA TYR A 16 15.78 -14.47 -6.59
C TYR A 16 14.84 -13.31 -6.96
N LYS A 17 14.88 -12.83 -8.21
CA LYS A 17 14.14 -11.63 -8.67
C LYS A 17 12.63 -11.67 -8.39
N ASP A 18 12.04 -12.85 -8.47
CA ASP A 18 10.60 -13.06 -8.27
C ASP A 18 10.17 -13.07 -6.79
N GLY A 19 11.08 -13.46 -5.90
CA GLY A 19 10.76 -13.63 -4.49
C GLY A 19 11.30 -12.52 -3.58
N VAL A 20 12.21 -11.67 -4.06
CA VAL A 20 12.59 -10.45 -3.34
C VAL A 20 11.64 -9.32 -3.73
N VAL A 21 11.03 -8.67 -2.74
CA VAL A 21 9.95 -7.72 -3.00
C VAL A 21 10.08 -6.43 -2.19
N LEU A 22 9.65 -5.34 -2.82
CA LEU A 22 9.51 -4.02 -2.26
C LEU A 22 8.03 -3.73 -2.01
N PHE A 23 7.67 -3.35 -0.80
CA PHE A 23 6.35 -2.79 -0.50
C PHE A 23 6.31 -1.30 -0.81
N VAL A 24 5.23 -0.84 -1.45
CA VAL A 24 4.90 0.58 -1.63
C VAL A 24 3.42 0.80 -1.31
N GLY A 25 3.11 1.73 -0.41
CA GLY A 25 1.74 1.97 0.02
C GLY A 25 1.61 2.96 1.17
N LEU A 26 0.60 2.76 2.00
CA LEU A 26 0.27 3.60 3.15
C LEU A 26 0.29 2.79 4.44
N LYS A 27 0.65 3.44 5.56
CA LYS A 27 0.50 2.85 6.90
C LYS A 27 -0.99 2.66 7.27
N SER A 28 -1.82 3.62 6.86
CA SER A 28 -3.28 3.52 6.90
C SER A 28 -3.87 4.18 5.65
N GLY A 29 -4.92 3.58 5.08
CA GLY A 29 -5.62 4.12 3.92
C GLY A 29 -6.11 5.55 4.15
N SER A 30 -6.58 5.89 5.35
CA SER A 30 -7.05 7.25 5.66
C SER A 30 -5.96 8.32 5.61
N ASN A 31 -4.67 7.93 5.70
CA ASN A 31 -3.57 8.90 5.53
C ASN A 31 -3.50 9.49 4.11
N ILE A 32 -4.17 8.90 3.11
CA ILE A 32 -4.22 9.45 1.75
C ILE A 32 -4.95 10.80 1.70
N ILE A 33 -5.79 11.10 2.68
CA ILE A 33 -6.58 12.33 2.72
C ILE A 33 -5.80 13.38 3.52
N ARG A 34 -5.43 14.48 2.85
CA ARG A 34 -4.74 15.63 3.46
C ARG A 34 -5.74 16.62 4.05
N GLU A 35 -6.70 17.01 3.23
CA GLU A 35 -7.75 17.96 3.58
C GLU A 35 -9.08 17.35 3.17
N TYR A 36 -10.16 17.68 3.88
CA TYR A 36 -11.49 17.41 3.39
C TYR A 36 -12.50 18.48 3.80
N THR A 37 -13.60 18.52 3.06
CA THR A 37 -14.78 19.32 3.39
C THR A 37 -16.02 18.53 3.00
N VAL A 38 -17.01 18.50 3.90
CA VAL A 38 -18.26 17.77 3.68
C VAL A 38 -19.36 18.76 3.32
N TYR A 39 -20.11 18.42 2.28
CA TYR A 39 -21.26 19.17 1.82
C TYR A 39 -22.51 18.31 1.90
N HIS A 40 -23.61 18.93 2.32
CA HIS A 40 -24.95 18.36 2.27
C HIS A 40 -25.82 19.27 1.38
N ARG A 41 -26.40 18.70 0.31
CA ARG A 41 -27.25 19.44 -0.65
C ARG A 41 -26.62 20.74 -1.17
N GLY A 42 -25.32 20.70 -1.45
CA GLY A 42 -24.55 21.84 -1.98
C GLY A 42 -24.13 22.89 -0.94
N ARG A 43 -24.48 22.72 0.34
CA ARG A 43 -24.02 23.58 1.44
C ARG A 43 -22.94 22.88 2.26
N THR A 44 -21.90 23.61 2.64
CA THR A 44 -20.88 23.09 3.57
C THR A 44 -21.53 22.77 4.91
N ILE A 45 -21.23 21.60 5.46
CA ILE A 45 -21.61 21.26 6.83
C ILE A 45 -20.69 22.04 7.77
N ASP A 46 -21.27 22.74 8.75
CA ASP A 46 -20.47 23.49 9.72
C ASP A 46 -19.53 22.56 10.51
N GLY A 47 -18.32 23.02 10.79
CA GLY A 47 -17.26 22.21 11.42
C GLY A 47 -16.68 21.08 10.55
N SER A 48 -17.06 20.93 9.28
CA SER A 48 -16.56 19.86 8.41
C SER A 48 -15.26 20.17 7.66
N LEU A 49 -14.78 21.41 7.74
CA LEU A 49 -13.52 21.80 7.11
C LEU A 49 -12.35 21.24 7.92
N GLN A 50 -11.67 20.24 7.37
CA GLN A 50 -10.46 19.66 7.93
C GLN A 50 -9.27 19.98 7.02
N ASN A 51 -8.28 20.70 7.56
CA ASN A 51 -7.08 21.12 6.83
C ASN A 51 -5.87 20.21 7.06
N ASP A 52 -5.92 19.33 8.07
CA ASP A 52 -4.92 18.29 8.31
C ASP A 52 -5.54 16.98 8.79
N ALA A 53 -6.23 16.30 7.88
CA ALA A 53 -6.85 15.00 8.11
C ALA A 53 -5.81 13.89 8.33
N THR A 54 -4.56 14.08 7.90
CA THR A 54 -3.50 13.10 8.12
C THR A 54 -3.10 13.03 9.59
N THR A 55 -2.98 14.18 10.27
CA THR A 55 -2.71 14.25 11.71
C THR A 55 -3.87 13.66 12.51
N GLU A 56 -5.11 13.98 12.16
CA GLU A 56 -6.31 13.39 12.75
C GLU A 56 -6.31 11.86 12.62
N SER A 57 -6.14 11.36 11.40
CA SER A 57 -6.04 9.93 11.10
C SER A 57 -4.91 9.27 11.90
N PHE A 58 -3.75 9.93 12.05
CA PHE A 58 -2.64 9.39 12.83
C PHE A 58 -2.98 9.22 14.32
N ILE A 59 -3.62 10.22 14.93
CA ILE A 59 -4.05 10.16 16.34
C ILE A 59 -5.10 9.06 16.53
N TYR A 60 -6.13 9.05 15.68
CA TYR A 60 -7.20 8.05 15.73
C TYR A 60 -6.66 6.63 15.55
N ASN A 61 -5.75 6.45 14.58
CA ASN A 61 -5.08 5.18 14.39
C ASN A 61 -4.23 4.78 15.59
N THR A 62 -3.60 5.71 16.31
CA THR A 62 -2.73 5.38 17.45
C THR A 62 -3.53 4.76 18.62
N ILE A 63 -4.75 5.24 18.86
CA ILE A 63 -5.63 4.71 19.91
C ILE A 63 -6.42 3.47 19.48
N LYS A 64 -6.55 3.21 18.16
CA LYS A 64 -7.28 2.05 17.62
C LYS A 64 -6.54 0.73 17.96
N PRO A 65 -7.23 -0.28 18.54
CA PRO A 65 -6.60 -1.51 18.96
C PRO A 65 -6.04 -2.32 17.77
N LYS A 66 -4.95 -3.05 18.00
CA LYS A 66 -4.25 -3.83 16.95
C LYS A 66 -5.15 -4.89 16.30
N SER A 67 -6.08 -5.48 17.05
CA SER A 67 -7.06 -6.44 16.55
C SER A 67 -7.94 -5.85 15.44
N GLU A 68 -8.43 -4.62 15.61
CA GLU A 68 -9.24 -3.94 14.60
C GLU A 68 -8.45 -3.64 13.33
N LYS A 69 -7.17 -3.30 13.47
CA LYS A 69 -6.30 -3.01 12.32
C LYS A 69 -5.98 -4.25 11.49
N ASN A 70 -5.87 -5.41 12.13
CA ASN A 70 -5.53 -6.67 11.48
C ASN A 70 -6.73 -7.36 10.80
N ASN A 71 -7.96 -7.01 11.17
CA ASN A 71 -9.16 -7.71 10.70
C ASN A 71 -9.64 -7.25 9.32
N ARG A 72 -9.21 -6.08 8.84
CA ARG A 72 -9.71 -5.49 7.58
C ARG A 72 -8.61 -5.42 6.51
N LYS A 73 -8.79 -6.17 5.41
CA LYS A 73 -7.84 -6.21 4.29
C LYS A 73 -7.72 -4.85 3.59
N HIS A 74 -6.51 -4.51 3.19
CA HIS A 74 -6.12 -3.34 2.39
C HIS A 74 -6.33 -1.97 3.05
N ILE A 75 -6.43 -1.94 4.38
CA ILE A 75 -6.68 -0.71 5.15
C ILE A 75 -5.46 -0.27 5.95
N HIS A 76 -4.78 -1.21 6.63
CA HIS A 76 -3.58 -0.90 7.42
C HIS A 76 -2.38 -1.71 6.93
N SER A 77 -1.21 -1.11 7.04
CA SER A 77 0.08 -1.76 6.79
C SER A 77 0.93 -1.60 8.04
N LEU A 78 0.86 -2.59 8.93
CA LEU A 78 1.76 -2.64 10.09
C LEU A 78 3.13 -3.14 9.63
N TYR A 79 4.20 -2.47 10.05
CA TYR A 79 5.55 -2.79 9.59
C TYR A 79 5.91 -4.26 9.83
N GLU A 80 5.60 -4.79 11.01
CA GLU A 80 5.83 -6.19 11.38
C GLU A 80 5.14 -7.19 10.44
N ASN A 81 3.95 -6.84 9.94
CA ASN A 81 3.17 -7.67 9.02
C ASN A 81 3.73 -7.56 7.59
N ILE A 82 4.06 -6.33 7.15
CA ILE A 82 4.68 -6.09 5.84
C ILE A 82 6.04 -6.79 5.75
N HIS A 83 6.86 -6.69 6.79
CA HIS A 83 8.15 -7.36 6.88
C HIS A 83 8.02 -8.89 6.77
N LYS A 84 6.87 -9.45 7.17
CA LYS A 84 6.50 -10.87 7.04
C LYS A 84 5.65 -11.18 5.79
N PHE A 85 5.62 -10.27 4.83
CA PHE A 85 4.92 -10.41 3.56
C PHE A 85 3.41 -10.67 3.67
N ASP A 86 2.73 -9.88 4.51
CA ASP A 86 1.27 -9.92 4.65
C ASP A 86 0.56 -9.43 3.38
N THR A 87 -0.28 -10.27 2.80
CA THR A 87 -1.06 -9.95 1.58
C THR A 87 -2.20 -8.97 1.84
N SER A 88 -2.53 -8.68 3.09
CA SER A 88 -3.61 -7.75 3.46
C SER A 88 -3.19 -6.28 3.49
N ALA A 89 -1.96 -5.96 3.08
CA ALA A 89 -1.39 -4.62 3.10
C ALA A 89 -2.22 -3.55 2.36
N CYS A 90 -2.19 -2.32 2.87
CA CYS A 90 -2.71 -1.12 2.20
C CYS A 90 -1.66 -0.57 1.22
N GLY A 91 -1.57 -1.20 0.04
CA GLY A 91 -0.56 -0.86 -0.97
C GLY A 91 -0.38 -2.01 -1.94
N THR A 92 0.79 -2.06 -2.57
CA THR A 92 1.21 -3.19 -3.39
C THR A 92 2.62 -3.62 -3.06
N TYR A 93 2.90 -4.86 -3.41
CA TYR A 93 4.25 -5.37 -3.51
C TYR A 93 4.70 -5.30 -4.96
N ILE A 94 5.99 -5.04 -5.15
CA ILE A 94 6.65 -4.98 -6.45
C ILE A 94 7.86 -5.89 -6.34
N THR A 95 7.94 -6.89 -7.21
CA THR A 95 9.09 -7.80 -7.28
C THR A 95 10.31 -7.10 -7.88
N MET A 96 11.51 -7.60 -7.58
CA MET A 96 12.72 -7.08 -8.23
C MET A 96 12.69 -7.33 -9.75
N ARG A 97 12.05 -8.42 -10.21
CA ARG A 97 11.81 -8.67 -11.63
C ARG A 97 11.02 -7.53 -12.27
N GLU A 98 9.88 -7.15 -11.69
CA GLU A 98 9.04 -6.06 -12.22
C GLU A 98 9.78 -4.72 -12.23
N ILE A 99 10.62 -4.46 -11.22
CA ILE A 99 11.46 -3.24 -11.20
C ILE A 99 12.45 -3.30 -12.37
N GLU A 100 13.24 -4.36 -12.48
CA GLU A 100 14.25 -4.51 -13.54
C GLU A 100 13.65 -4.43 -14.95
N GLU A 101 12.53 -5.10 -15.19
CA GLU A 101 11.83 -5.03 -16.47
C GLU A 101 11.33 -3.61 -16.79
N ALA A 102 10.89 -2.86 -15.78
CA ALA A 102 10.40 -1.51 -15.97
C ALA A 102 11.52 -0.47 -16.14
N ILE A 103 12.63 -0.60 -15.41
CA ILE A 103 13.67 0.44 -15.33
C ILE A 103 15.04 0.05 -15.88
N GLY A 104 15.34 -1.23 -16.11
CA GLY A 104 16.67 -1.70 -16.51
C GLY A 104 17.17 -1.10 -17.83
N GLN A 105 16.26 -0.95 -18.81
CA GLN A 105 16.59 -0.36 -20.11
C GLN A 105 16.62 1.18 -20.11
N GLN A 106 16.18 1.82 -19.02
CA GLN A 106 16.19 3.28 -18.93
C GLN A 106 17.61 3.79 -18.69
N THR A 107 17.98 4.86 -19.39
CA THR A 107 19.32 5.48 -19.30
C THR A 107 19.32 6.77 -18.47
N ASN A 108 18.16 7.35 -18.21
CA ASN A 108 18.03 8.66 -17.57
C ASN A 108 17.56 8.51 -16.12
N VAL A 109 18.39 8.98 -15.19
CA VAL A 109 18.05 9.10 -13.76
C VAL A 109 17.24 10.38 -13.54
N PRO A 110 16.16 10.38 -12.73
CA PRO A 110 15.63 9.23 -12.00
C PRO A 110 14.78 8.29 -12.87
N TYR A 111 14.88 6.99 -12.59
CA TYR A 111 14.17 5.95 -13.32
C TYR A 111 12.69 5.92 -12.99
N LEU A 112 11.84 5.71 -13.99
CA LEU A 112 10.39 5.81 -13.84
C LEU A 112 9.70 4.45 -13.95
N MET A 113 8.95 4.06 -12.93
CA MET A 113 8.14 2.85 -12.96
C MET A 113 6.66 3.18 -12.74
N PRO A 114 5.76 2.90 -13.71
CA PRO A 114 4.33 2.99 -13.46
C PRO A 114 3.89 1.83 -12.55
N VAL A 115 3.24 2.15 -11.44
CA VAL A 115 2.71 1.17 -10.49
C VAL A 115 1.24 1.46 -10.22
N ARG A 116 0.42 0.42 -10.20
CA ARG A 116 -1.00 0.48 -9.83
C ARG A 116 -1.19 -0.22 -8.49
N PHE A 117 -1.81 0.46 -7.54
CA PHE A 117 -2.21 -0.12 -6.28
C PHE A 117 -3.60 0.38 -5.87
N ARG A 118 -4.30 -0.42 -5.07
CA ARG A 118 -5.62 -0.09 -4.52
C ARG A 118 -5.44 0.36 -3.07
N ILE A 119 -6.12 1.43 -2.71
CA ILE A 119 -6.19 1.93 -1.33
C ILE A 119 -7.64 1.85 -0.90
N SER A 120 -7.88 1.22 0.24
CA SER A 120 -9.19 1.23 0.89
C SER A 120 -9.16 2.22 2.05
N VAL A 121 -10.06 3.20 2.00
CA VAL A 121 -10.25 4.16 3.10
C VAL A 121 -11.57 3.82 3.80
N PRO A 122 -11.53 3.32 5.05
CA PRO A 122 -12.73 3.19 5.85
C PRO A 122 -13.30 4.59 6.09
N LEU A 123 -14.59 4.79 5.85
CA LEU A 123 -15.20 6.09 6.06
C LEU A 123 -15.21 6.44 7.56
N ASP A 124 -15.42 5.44 8.41
CA ASP A 124 -15.38 5.51 9.87
C ASP A 124 -13.98 5.88 10.44
N ASP A 125 -12.92 5.80 9.62
CA ASP A 125 -11.59 6.30 10.01
C ASP A 125 -11.44 7.83 9.85
N LEU A 126 -12.40 8.51 9.22
CA LEU A 126 -12.48 9.97 9.21
C LEU A 126 -13.34 10.41 10.39
N LEU A 127 -12.84 11.32 11.23
CA LEU A 127 -13.47 11.68 12.50
C LEU A 127 -14.92 12.15 12.32
N ILE A 128 -15.19 12.93 11.27
CA ILE A 128 -16.54 13.41 10.96
C ILE A 128 -17.55 12.30 10.64
N PHE A 129 -17.05 11.14 10.24
CA PHE A 129 -17.84 9.96 9.92
C PHE A 129 -17.65 8.83 10.95
N SER A 130 -16.97 9.09 12.07
CA SER A 130 -16.68 8.06 13.08
C SER A 130 -17.96 7.43 13.66
N ALA A 131 -19.04 8.20 13.78
CA ALA A 131 -20.35 7.74 14.24
C ALA A 131 -21.27 7.20 13.12
N PHE A 132 -20.83 7.15 11.85
CA PHE A 132 -21.69 6.70 10.75
C PHE A 132 -22.04 5.22 10.82
N THR A 133 -21.29 4.42 11.57
CA THR A 133 -21.61 3.01 11.84
C THR A 133 -22.76 2.86 12.84
N ASP A 134 -22.95 3.84 13.72
CA ASP A 134 -23.84 3.74 14.87
C ASP A 134 -25.25 4.27 14.57
N TYR A 135 -25.39 5.09 13.51
CA TYR A 135 -26.66 5.69 13.11
C TYR A 135 -27.07 5.29 11.69
N PRO A 136 -28.28 4.72 11.47
CA PRO A 136 -28.74 4.31 10.15
C PRO A 136 -28.96 5.53 9.23
N ASN A 137 -28.12 5.61 8.19
CA ASN A 137 -27.81 6.80 7.38
C ASN A 137 -28.90 7.27 6.37
N GLY A 138 -30.17 6.89 6.55
CA GLY A 138 -31.25 7.26 5.62
C GLY A 138 -31.61 8.75 5.59
N MET A 139 -31.16 9.54 6.57
CA MET A 139 -31.58 10.94 6.75
C MET A 139 -30.73 11.97 5.98
N PHE A 140 -29.49 11.63 5.61
CA PHE A 140 -28.52 12.62 5.11
C PHE A 140 -28.62 12.93 3.62
N GLY A 141 -29.40 12.19 2.84
CA GLY A 141 -29.55 12.43 1.40
C GLY A 141 -28.21 12.46 0.64
N ASP A 142 -27.99 13.49 -0.18
CA ASP A 142 -26.77 13.65 -0.97
C ASP A 142 -25.64 14.28 -0.14
N LEU A 143 -24.61 13.48 0.19
CA LEU A 143 -23.38 13.91 0.83
C LEU A 143 -22.23 13.99 -0.20
N LYS A 144 -21.47 15.07 -0.18
CA LYS A 144 -20.28 15.21 -1.02
C LYS A 144 -19.07 15.46 -0.14
N ILE A 145 -18.00 14.69 -0.35
CA ILE A 145 -16.71 14.93 0.28
C ILE A 145 -15.73 15.43 -0.78
N LYS A 146 -15.33 16.69 -0.66
CA LYS A 146 -14.18 17.18 -1.41
C LYS A 146 -12.95 16.90 -0.57
N PHE A 147 -11.91 16.33 -1.14
CA PHE A 147 -10.66 16.10 -0.41
C PHE A 147 -9.46 16.56 -1.22
N LYS A 148 -8.30 16.55 -0.57
CA LYS A 148 -7.02 16.63 -1.26
C LYS A 148 -6.19 15.40 -0.94
N ILE A 149 -5.46 14.90 -1.92
CA ILE A 149 -4.59 13.74 -1.72
C ILE A 149 -3.29 14.17 -1.04
N ASN A 150 -2.82 13.36 -0.09
CA ASN A 150 -1.52 13.53 0.55
C ASN A 150 -0.45 12.63 -0.10
N PRO A 151 0.33 13.11 -1.10
CA PRO A 151 1.42 12.32 -1.67
C PRO A 151 2.55 12.05 -0.65
N ASN A 152 2.67 12.86 0.40
CA ASN A 152 3.70 12.69 1.43
C ASN A 152 3.35 11.58 2.43
N ALA A 153 2.13 11.03 2.40
CA ALA A 153 1.74 9.95 3.30
C ALA A 153 2.29 8.58 2.89
N PHE A 154 2.76 8.45 1.64
CA PHE A 154 3.24 7.19 1.10
C PHE A 154 4.58 6.78 1.70
N VAL A 155 4.71 5.46 1.88
CA VAL A 155 5.91 4.82 2.41
C VAL A 155 6.30 3.62 1.57
N PHE A 156 7.56 3.22 1.70
CA PHE A 156 8.09 1.99 1.17
C PHE A 156 8.85 1.21 2.24
N ALA A 157 8.99 -0.10 2.04
CA ALA A 157 9.84 -0.96 2.86
C ALA A 157 10.23 -2.19 2.06
N GLN A 158 11.48 -2.64 2.18
CA GLN A 158 11.88 -3.93 1.66
C GLN A 158 11.36 -5.03 2.59
N VAL A 159 10.66 -6.01 2.02
CA VAL A 159 10.17 -7.16 2.77
C VAL A 159 11.35 -8.06 3.12
N ASN A 160 11.24 -8.83 4.20
CA ASN A 160 12.27 -9.80 4.54
C ASN A 160 12.43 -10.80 3.37
N PRO A 161 13.59 -10.83 2.69
CA PRO A 161 13.76 -11.63 1.49
C PRO A 161 13.65 -13.13 1.80
N THR A 162 14.08 -13.58 2.98
CA THR A 162 13.88 -14.97 3.42
C THR A 162 12.40 -15.34 3.48
N VAL A 163 11.56 -14.44 3.99
CA VAL A 163 10.11 -14.69 4.11
C VAL A 163 9.42 -14.62 2.75
N SER A 164 9.72 -13.59 1.96
CA SER A 164 9.07 -13.40 0.67
C SER A 164 9.49 -14.48 -0.35
N LEU A 165 10.77 -14.86 -0.38
CA LEU A 165 11.25 -15.98 -1.21
C LEU A 165 10.61 -17.30 -0.78
N ALA A 166 10.57 -17.61 0.53
CA ALA A 166 9.95 -18.85 1.01
C ALA A 166 8.46 -18.93 0.61
N LYS A 167 7.73 -17.81 0.70
CA LYS A 167 6.33 -17.75 0.29
C LYS A 167 6.16 -17.90 -1.22
N TYR A 168 7.00 -17.21 -2.01
CA TYR A 168 7.02 -17.36 -3.47
C TYR A 168 7.26 -18.81 -3.88
N TYR A 169 8.22 -19.50 -3.26
CA TYR A 169 8.48 -20.91 -3.57
C TYR A 169 7.34 -21.84 -3.17
N THR A 170 6.71 -21.57 -2.02
CA THR A 170 5.56 -22.36 -1.58
C THR A 170 4.39 -22.23 -2.56
N MET A 171 4.17 -21.03 -3.10
CA MET A 171 3.07 -20.77 -4.05
C MET A 171 3.36 -21.31 -5.45
N ASN A 172 4.63 -21.39 -5.87
CA ASN A 172 5.03 -21.77 -7.23
C ASN A 172 5.81 -23.10 -7.26
N LYS A 173 5.59 -23.97 -6.27
CA LYS A 173 6.39 -25.20 -6.07
C LYS A 173 6.46 -26.07 -7.32
N ASP A 174 5.32 -26.32 -7.97
CA ASP A 174 5.24 -27.25 -9.11
C ASP A 174 5.95 -26.69 -10.35
N GLU A 175 5.85 -25.37 -10.58
CA GLU A 175 6.56 -24.68 -11.66
C GLU A 175 8.08 -24.66 -11.40
N LEU A 176 8.49 -24.47 -10.14
CA LEU A 176 9.91 -24.48 -9.79
C LEU A 176 10.53 -25.87 -9.92
N LEU A 177 9.79 -26.91 -9.55
CA LEU A 177 10.22 -28.30 -9.75
C LEU A 177 10.38 -28.64 -11.24
N SER A 178 9.63 -28.00 -12.14
CA SER A 178 9.79 -28.18 -13.59
C SER A 178 10.84 -27.26 -14.23
N SER A 179 11.19 -26.15 -13.58
CA SER A 179 12.16 -25.15 -14.08
C SER A 179 13.64 -25.55 -14.04
N GLY A 180 13.96 -26.75 -13.51
CA GLY A 180 15.30 -27.34 -13.52
C GLY A 180 16.03 -27.31 -12.17
N GLN A 181 17.03 -28.20 -12.02
CA GLN A 181 17.75 -28.42 -10.76
C GLN A 181 18.56 -27.20 -10.28
N GLN A 182 19.07 -26.37 -11.21
CA GLN A 182 19.93 -25.24 -10.86
C GLN A 182 19.19 -24.18 -10.03
N LYS A 183 17.95 -23.84 -10.42
CA LYS A 183 17.15 -22.86 -9.68
C LYS A 183 16.91 -23.35 -8.25
N LEU A 184 16.59 -24.63 -8.05
CA LEU A 184 16.43 -25.21 -6.71
C LEU A 184 17.72 -25.18 -5.88
N MET A 185 18.88 -25.40 -6.49
CA MET A 185 20.17 -25.31 -5.81
C MET A 185 20.48 -23.87 -5.37
N ASP A 186 20.23 -22.88 -6.22
CA ASP A 186 20.47 -21.47 -5.88
C ASP A 186 19.53 -21.02 -4.74
N ILE A 187 18.31 -21.56 -4.71
CA ILE A 187 17.33 -21.34 -3.64
C ILE A 187 17.82 -21.94 -2.31
N ASP A 188 18.21 -23.21 -2.31
CA ASP A 188 18.74 -23.89 -1.13
C ASP A 188 19.99 -23.17 -0.59
N LEU A 189 20.88 -22.75 -1.50
CA LEU A 189 22.06 -21.95 -1.18
C LEU A 189 21.69 -20.63 -0.49
N PHE A 190 20.68 -19.93 -1.00
CA PHE A 190 20.20 -18.68 -0.40
C PHE A 190 19.82 -18.89 1.06
N PHE A 191 19.00 -19.90 1.37
CA PHE A 191 18.54 -20.12 2.74
C PHE A 191 19.66 -20.58 3.69
N ARG A 192 20.62 -21.38 3.19
CA ARG A 192 21.77 -21.83 4.01
C ARG A 192 22.72 -20.70 4.34
N ASN A 193 22.95 -19.80 3.38
CA ASN A 193 23.99 -18.78 3.47
C ASN A 193 23.43 -17.38 3.78
N TRP A 194 22.11 -17.23 3.94
CA TRP A 194 21.50 -15.97 4.35
C TRP A 194 21.99 -15.56 5.74
N SER A 195 22.70 -14.43 5.83
CA SER A 195 23.21 -13.92 7.10
C SER A 195 22.24 -12.94 7.75
N LEU A 196 22.00 -13.12 9.06
CA LEU A 196 21.32 -12.12 9.88
C LEU A 196 22.14 -10.83 10.06
N THR A 197 23.43 -10.85 9.71
CA THR A 197 24.31 -9.67 9.76
C THR A 197 24.09 -8.69 8.61
N PHE A 198 23.32 -9.05 7.57
CA PHE A 198 22.97 -8.08 6.52
C PHE A 198 22.10 -6.96 7.09
N GLN A 199 22.66 -5.75 7.13
CA GLN A 199 22.05 -4.56 7.72
C GLN A 199 21.46 -3.66 6.63
N TYR A 200 20.21 -3.92 6.26
CA TYR A 200 19.39 -3.01 5.46
C TYR A 200 18.32 -2.36 6.35
N THR A 201 17.66 -1.33 5.83
CA THR A 201 16.64 -0.58 6.55
C THR A 201 15.42 -1.45 6.85
N LYS A 202 15.23 -1.79 8.13
CA LYS A 202 14.12 -2.60 8.63
C LYS A 202 13.03 -1.74 9.27
N GLN A 203 12.54 -0.76 8.52
CA GLN A 203 11.40 0.08 8.91
C GLN A 203 10.72 0.64 7.66
N PHE A 204 9.56 1.29 7.84
CA PHE A 204 8.99 2.10 6.78
C PHE A 204 9.81 3.36 6.55
N THR A 205 10.08 3.65 5.29
CA THR A 205 10.70 4.88 4.83
C THR A 205 9.68 5.69 4.06
N GLN A 206 9.58 6.98 4.34
CA GLN A 206 8.69 7.87 3.62
C GLN A 206 9.19 8.06 2.18
N LEU A 207 8.28 8.08 1.21
CA LEU A 207 8.67 8.41 -0.17
C LEU A 207 9.26 9.83 -0.22
N GLY A 208 10.38 9.98 -0.93
CA GLY A 208 11.22 11.17 -0.92
C GLY A 208 12.40 11.10 0.05
N CYS A 209 12.44 10.10 0.94
CA CYS A 209 13.58 9.83 1.80
C CYS A 209 14.42 8.66 1.30
N THR A 210 15.71 8.68 1.63
CA THR A 210 16.67 7.62 1.31
C THR A 210 16.63 6.53 2.37
N ALA A 211 16.76 5.27 1.94
CA ALA A 211 16.97 4.13 2.82
C ALA A 211 17.99 3.17 2.23
N ASP A 212 18.75 2.50 3.10
CA ASP A 212 19.63 1.41 2.72
C ASP A 212 18.78 0.18 2.34
N LEU A 213 18.78 -0.18 1.07
CA LEU A 213 18.06 -1.33 0.52
C LEU A 213 19.03 -2.37 -0.03
N ILE A 214 18.63 -3.63 -0.01
CA ILE A 214 19.30 -4.68 -0.78
C ILE A 214 19.04 -4.37 -2.26
N THR A 215 20.10 -4.14 -3.01
CA THR A 215 20.05 -3.77 -4.45
C THR A 215 20.58 -4.87 -5.35
N SER A 216 21.13 -5.93 -4.76
CA SER A 216 21.82 -7.02 -5.43
C SER A 216 21.82 -8.25 -4.54
N ILE A 217 21.54 -9.42 -5.12
CA ILE A 217 21.73 -10.72 -4.49
C ILE A 217 22.24 -11.66 -5.57
N ARG A 218 23.48 -12.10 -5.44
CA ARG A 218 24.14 -12.97 -6.43
C ARG A 218 24.91 -14.10 -5.78
N THR A 219 25.18 -15.13 -6.56
CA THR A 219 26.02 -16.25 -6.14
C THR A 219 27.44 -16.10 -6.73
N GLU A 220 28.45 -16.07 -5.87
CA GLU A 220 29.85 -16.01 -6.30
C GLU A 220 30.56 -17.33 -6.00
N GLN A 221 31.32 -17.84 -6.98
CA GLN A 221 32.10 -19.06 -6.82
C GLN A 221 33.38 -18.77 -6.03
N LEU A 222 33.51 -19.37 -4.85
CA LEU A 222 34.66 -19.21 -3.96
C LEU A 222 35.84 -20.10 -4.33
N THR A 223 35.56 -21.29 -4.88
CA THR A 223 36.59 -22.29 -5.18
C THR A 223 36.37 -22.97 -6.53
N PRO A 224 37.44 -23.44 -7.19
CA PRO A 224 37.32 -24.26 -8.41
C PRO A 224 36.52 -25.56 -8.20
N SER A 225 36.39 -26.03 -6.95
CA SER A 225 35.58 -27.20 -6.57
C SER A 225 34.07 -26.96 -6.56
N GLY A 226 33.61 -25.74 -6.87
CA GLY A 226 32.18 -25.41 -7.03
C GLY A 226 31.50 -24.87 -5.78
N LEU A 227 32.24 -24.54 -4.71
CA LEU A 227 31.65 -23.90 -3.53
C LEU A 227 31.19 -22.48 -3.89
N LYS A 228 29.92 -22.17 -3.65
CA LYS A 228 29.33 -20.85 -3.89
C LYS A 228 29.03 -20.14 -2.57
N ASN A 229 29.20 -18.82 -2.54
CA ASN A 229 28.72 -17.96 -1.47
C ASN A 229 27.60 -17.04 -1.96
N LEU A 230 26.77 -16.59 -1.03
CA LEU A 230 25.77 -15.56 -1.29
C LEU A 230 26.38 -14.19 -1.05
N VAL A 231 26.36 -13.33 -2.06
CA VAL A 231 26.79 -11.94 -1.95
C VAL A 231 25.55 -11.05 -2.05
N CYS A 232 25.47 -10.07 -1.15
CA CYS A 232 24.34 -9.17 -1.00
C CYS A 232 24.89 -7.75 -0.91
N ASP A 233 24.55 -6.90 -1.89
CA ASP A 233 24.93 -5.49 -1.83
C ASP A 233 23.77 -4.65 -1.30
N ILE A 234 24.14 -3.74 -0.40
CA ILE A 234 23.23 -2.79 0.23
C ILE A 234 23.67 -1.40 -0.21
N ALA A 235 22.73 -0.62 -0.73
CA ALA A 235 23.00 0.74 -1.16
C ALA A 235 21.86 1.67 -0.73
N PRO A 236 22.17 2.96 -0.50
CA PRO A 236 21.15 3.97 -0.28
C PRO A 236 20.34 4.17 -1.56
N VAL A 237 19.01 4.11 -1.44
CA VAL A 237 18.07 4.35 -2.53
C VAL A 237 16.96 5.29 -2.06
N THR A 238 16.69 6.31 -2.86
CA THR A 238 15.57 7.24 -2.70
C THR A 238 14.47 6.89 -3.68
N ILE A 239 13.29 6.59 -3.14
CA ILE A 239 12.09 6.31 -3.94
C ILE A 239 11.10 7.44 -3.73
N SER A 240 10.55 8.01 -4.80
CA SER A 240 9.56 9.09 -4.72
C SER A 240 8.42 8.89 -5.72
N ILE A 241 7.38 9.73 -5.66
CA ILE A 241 6.27 9.74 -6.64
C ILE A 241 6.38 10.99 -7.49
N LYS A 242 6.58 10.83 -8.80
CA LYS A 242 6.59 11.95 -9.76
C LYS A 242 5.20 12.56 -9.91
N ASN A 243 4.23 11.68 -10.15
CA ASN A 243 2.83 12.01 -10.34
C ASN A 243 1.97 10.76 -10.15
N TYR A 244 0.66 10.97 -10.04
CA TYR A 244 -0.33 9.90 -9.93
C TYR A 244 -1.61 10.31 -10.65
N VAL A 245 -2.43 9.30 -10.97
CA VAL A 245 -3.75 9.47 -11.55
C VAL A 245 -4.69 8.54 -10.81
N VAL A 246 -5.85 9.05 -10.42
CA VAL A 246 -6.94 8.22 -9.89
C VAL A 246 -7.72 7.67 -11.07
N THR A 247 -7.66 6.36 -11.28
CA THR A 247 -8.30 5.70 -12.43
C THR A 247 -9.70 5.20 -12.11
N GLU A 248 -9.97 4.86 -10.85
CA GLU A 248 -11.20 4.20 -10.42
C GLU A 248 -11.45 4.52 -8.95
N VAL A 249 -12.73 4.70 -8.58
CA VAL A 249 -13.18 4.89 -7.20
C VAL A 249 -14.47 4.11 -7.00
N THR A 250 -14.54 3.32 -5.93
CA THR A 250 -15.72 2.52 -5.57
C THR A 250 -16.09 2.75 -4.10
N ALA A 251 -17.39 2.69 -3.78
CA ALA A 251 -17.87 2.63 -2.40
C ALA A 251 -18.42 1.22 -2.12
N ASN A 252 -18.11 0.71 -0.93
CA ASN A 252 -18.55 -0.60 -0.47
C ASN A 252 -19.52 -0.47 0.72
N MET A 253 -20.39 0.54 0.68
CA MET A 253 -21.45 0.75 1.67
C MET A 253 -22.81 0.51 1.01
N ALA A 254 -23.66 -0.28 1.67
CA ALA A 254 -24.99 -0.59 1.18
C ALA A 254 -25.82 0.69 0.96
N GLY A 255 -26.44 0.81 -0.22
CA GLY A 255 -27.23 1.99 -0.57
C GLY A 255 -26.39 3.23 -0.86
N CYS A 256 -25.07 3.14 -1.04
CA CYS A 256 -24.23 4.28 -1.41
C CYS A 256 -23.52 4.03 -2.75
N LYS A 257 -23.46 5.05 -3.61
CA LYS A 257 -22.61 5.07 -4.79
C LYS A 257 -21.60 6.21 -4.68
N MET A 258 -20.36 5.92 -5.07
CA MET A 258 -19.26 6.88 -5.06
C MET A 258 -18.94 7.29 -6.48
N TYR A 259 -18.86 8.60 -6.70
CA TYR A 259 -18.49 9.17 -7.99
C TYR A 259 -17.22 9.98 -7.82
N TYR A 260 -16.19 9.65 -8.60
CA TYR A 260 -15.04 10.54 -8.76
C TYR A 260 -15.46 11.76 -9.57
N LEU A 261 -15.18 12.93 -9.03
CA LEU A 261 -15.40 14.21 -9.69
C LEU A 261 -14.04 14.84 -10.03
N PHE A 262 -14.06 15.77 -10.98
CA PHE A 262 -12.86 16.54 -11.35
C PHE A 262 -12.25 17.27 -10.13
N ARG A 263 -10.91 17.36 -10.08
CA ARG A 263 -10.12 17.99 -8.99
C ARG A 263 -10.31 17.37 -7.61
N GLU A 264 -9.93 16.10 -7.46
CA GLU A 264 -9.81 15.42 -6.14
C GLU A 264 -11.09 15.45 -5.31
N SER A 265 -12.24 15.53 -5.97
CA SER A 265 -13.55 15.60 -5.31
C SER A 265 -14.26 14.25 -5.45
N MET A 266 -14.95 13.83 -4.39
CA MET A 266 -15.75 12.60 -4.38
C MET A 266 -17.19 12.90 -3.97
N LEU A 267 -18.18 12.39 -4.70
CA LEU A 267 -19.60 12.52 -4.36
C LEU A 267 -20.18 11.21 -3.87
N LEU A 268 -20.51 11.14 -2.57
CA LEU A 268 -21.07 9.96 -1.93
C LEU A 268 -22.59 10.07 -1.92
N LYS A 269 -23.21 9.48 -2.93
CA LYS A 269 -24.66 9.53 -3.06
C LYS A 269 -25.32 8.36 -2.36
N TYR A 270 -26.28 8.63 -1.49
CA TYR A 270 -27.19 7.60 -1.02
C TYR A 270 -28.18 7.26 -2.15
N VAL A 271 -28.11 6.03 -2.65
CA VAL A 271 -28.95 5.45 -3.69
C VAL A 271 -29.78 4.35 -3.05
N ILE A 272 -31.03 4.67 -2.72
CA ILE A 272 -32.00 3.66 -2.29
C ILE A 272 -32.37 2.80 -3.50
N ASP A 273 -32.03 1.52 -3.48
CA ASP A 273 -32.70 0.53 -4.32
C ASP A 273 -34.10 0.30 -3.75
N ASN A 274 -35.07 1.15 -4.13
CA ASN A 274 -36.53 0.98 -4.02
C ASN A 274 -37.18 0.33 -2.76
N LEU A 275 -36.49 0.16 -1.63
CA LEU A 275 -36.98 -0.65 -0.50
C LEU A 275 -37.53 0.13 0.69
N TRP A 276 -37.73 1.45 0.58
CA TRP A 276 -38.38 2.25 1.62
C TRP A 276 -39.75 2.79 1.21
N LYS A 277 -40.56 1.97 0.53
CA LYS A 277 -42.01 2.18 0.56
C LYS A 277 -42.55 1.67 1.91
N LYS A 278 -42.72 2.62 2.84
CA LYS A 278 -43.42 2.53 4.14
C LYS A 278 -42.58 2.06 5.32
N LEU A 279 -42.31 2.98 6.27
CA LEU A 279 -42.64 2.86 7.71
C LEU A 279 -42.27 4.20 8.44
N PRO A 280 -42.81 4.48 9.65
CA PRO A 280 -43.73 5.60 9.91
C PRO A 280 -43.12 6.87 10.53
N ARG A 281 -44.00 7.89 10.66
CA ARG A 281 -43.85 9.19 11.35
C ARG A 281 -43.38 9.07 12.82
N TYR A 282 -43.03 10.22 13.42
CA TYR A 282 -42.58 10.57 14.81
C TYR A 282 -41.05 10.62 14.98
N ALA A 283 -40.39 11.56 15.69
CA ALA A 283 -40.67 12.80 16.46
C ALA A 283 -39.30 13.55 16.49
N TYR A 284 -39.13 14.88 16.52
CA TYR A 284 -39.55 15.87 17.51
C TYR A 284 -39.50 17.28 16.88
N GLU A 285 -40.48 18.13 17.23
CA GLU A 285 -40.39 19.59 17.09
C GLU A 285 -39.82 20.16 18.40
N TYR A 286 -38.85 21.08 18.30
CA TYR A 286 -38.53 22.00 19.39
C TYR A 286 -38.86 23.41 18.91
N TYR A 287 -39.62 24.14 19.74
CA TYR A 287 -39.87 25.58 19.61
C TYR A 287 -38.58 26.38 19.78
#